data_AF-A0A842JKC4-F1
#
_entry.id   AF-A0A842JKC4-F1
#
_cell.length_a   1.000
_cell.length_b   1.000
_cell.length_c   1.000
_cell.angle_alpha   90.00
_cell.angle_beta   90.00
_cell.angle_gamma   90.00
#
_symmetry.space_group_name_H-M   'P 1'
#
loop_
_entity.id
_entity.type
_entity.pdbx_description
1 polymer ?
#
loop_
_entity_poly.entity_id
_entity_poly.type
_entity_poly.pdbx_seq_one_letter_code
_entity_poly.pdbx_strand_id
1 'polypeptide(L)'
;MEQYQFEDALTGTTVTCGFPQLEAVVTPGSDEPRRCTSLFFPGCSFINYGLPLVQAVYSTLADAGRVDGISLLCCGKILSYEPDGDTVRASFEDQLRDGLVAAQVERVVAACPNCVMALRAALAADERTAPIEVVALPTVLADLGYRIDDEAARGMVAREAALDPADVKVCVHDSCPDRDTGEFADGLRALLPDGLMVETDHIRKRSYCCGSLLRAAGKPFVADAMAQRHGEEAQAVEASAIVTACMSCSFQLTVSQSTVPVFHYLELLYDWRINWEGADLYMKLRFLFDDALGAVEGTGGSRAFAALDALTAGEDS
;
A
#
# COMPACT_ATOMS: atom_id res chain seq x y z
N MET A 1 -16.63 -16.17 -4.33
CA MET A 1 -15.91 -15.64 -3.17
C MET A 1 -14.68 -16.50 -3.01
N GLU A 2 -13.52 -15.92 -3.22
CA GLU A 2 -12.23 -16.59 -3.00
C GLU A 2 -11.81 -16.37 -1.55
N GLN A 3 -11.09 -17.33 -0.99
CA GLN A 3 -10.54 -17.24 0.36
C GLN A 3 -9.03 -17.26 0.30
N TYR A 4 -8.42 -16.34 1.01
CA TYR A 4 -6.98 -16.19 1.14
C TYR A 4 -6.61 -16.41 2.59
N GLN A 5 -5.64 -17.29 2.85
CA GLN A 5 -5.22 -17.65 4.20
C GLN A 5 -3.74 -17.36 4.36
N PHE A 6 -3.40 -16.62 5.42
CA PHE A 6 -2.03 -16.23 5.76
C PHE A 6 -1.73 -16.62 7.21
N GLU A 7 -0.56 -17.19 7.46
CA GLU A 7 0.00 -17.36 8.80
C GLU A 7 0.90 -16.16 9.07
N ASP A 8 0.51 -15.29 10.01
CA ASP A 8 1.30 -14.11 10.37
C ASP A 8 2.53 -14.55 11.19
N ALA A 9 3.71 -14.24 10.67
CA ALA A 9 4.97 -14.68 11.25
C ALA A 9 5.33 -14.00 12.58
N LEU A 10 4.72 -12.85 12.90
CA LEU A 10 5.01 -12.09 14.12
C LEU A 10 4.05 -12.41 15.26
N THR A 11 2.80 -12.73 14.95
CA THR A 11 1.77 -13.08 15.94
C THR A 11 1.50 -14.58 16.03
N GLY A 12 1.93 -15.37 15.03
CA GLY A 12 1.58 -16.77 14.86
C GLY A 12 0.13 -17.00 14.42
N THR A 13 -0.71 -15.95 14.32
CA THR A 13 -2.13 -16.11 14.03
C THR A 13 -2.36 -16.49 12.57
N THR A 14 -3.38 -17.33 12.33
CA THR A 14 -3.87 -17.59 10.98
C THR A 14 -5.00 -16.63 10.66
N VAL A 15 -4.84 -15.85 9.60
CA VAL A 15 -5.85 -14.90 9.11
C VAL A 15 -6.43 -15.42 7.79
N THR A 16 -7.72 -15.70 7.79
CA THR A 16 -8.47 -16.08 6.58
C THR A 16 -9.36 -14.92 6.15
N CYS A 17 -9.14 -14.41 4.95
CA CYS A 17 -9.86 -13.27 4.38
C CYS A 17 -10.66 -13.70 3.13
N GLY A 18 -11.96 -13.38 3.10
CA GLY A 18 -12.80 -13.51 1.91
C GLY A 18 -12.64 -12.32 0.96
N PHE A 19 -12.59 -12.56 -0.35
CA PHE A 19 -12.55 -11.51 -1.38
C PHE A 19 -13.76 -11.61 -2.32
N PRO A 20 -14.40 -10.49 -2.72
CA PRO A 20 -14.03 -9.08 -2.44
C PRO A 20 -14.61 -8.47 -1.15
N GLN A 21 -15.40 -9.21 -0.37
CA GLN A 21 -16.13 -8.65 0.79
C GLN A 21 -15.22 -8.23 1.95
N LEU A 22 -14.01 -8.80 2.04
CA LEU A 22 -13.01 -8.60 3.09
C LEU A 22 -13.51 -8.99 4.49
N GLU A 23 -14.35 -10.02 4.57
CA GLU A 23 -14.67 -10.68 5.82
C GLU A 23 -13.44 -11.48 6.27
N ALA A 24 -12.93 -11.20 7.47
CA ALA A 24 -11.73 -11.82 8.00
C ALA A 24 -12.03 -12.63 9.27
N VAL A 25 -11.43 -13.81 9.38
CA VAL A 25 -11.42 -14.65 10.57
C VAL A 25 -9.97 -14.80 11.03
N VAL A 26 -9.70 -14.41 12.27
CA VAL A 26 -8.39 -14.58 12.90
C VAL A 26 -8.47 -15.75 13.86
N THR A 27 -7.64 -16.76 13.62
CA THR A 27 -7.50 -17.93 14.49
C THR A 27 -6.18 -17.83 15.23
N PRO A 28 -6.17 -17.90 16.59
CA PRO A 28 -4.94 -17.93 17.37
C PRO A 28 -4.00 -19.04 16.91
N GLY A 29 -2.71 -18.71 16.83
CA GLY A 29 -1.65 -19.66 16.53
C GLY A 29 -1.18 -20.44 17.74
N SER A 30 -0.10 -21.21 17.57
CA SER A 30 0.69 -21.71 18.70
C SER A 30 1.39 -20.57 19.42
N ASP A 31 1.53 -20.66 20.75
CA ASP A 31 2.25 -19.68 21.57
C ASP A 31 3.77 -19.58 21.28
N GLU A 32 4.32 -20.47 20.45
CA GLU A 32 5.74 -20.46 20.09
C GLU A 32 6.02 -19.57 18.86
N PRO A 33 6.88 -18.54 18.99
CA PRO A 33 7.27 -17.70 17.86
C PRO A 33 7.97 -18.54 16.79
N ARG A 34 7.45 -18.50 15.58
CA ARG A 34 8.12 -19.10 14.43
C ARG A 34 9.27 -18.20 13.99
N ARG A 35 10.47 -18.77 13.86
CA ARG A 35 11.61 -18.06 13.29
C ARG A 35 11.30 -17.62 11.85
N CYS A 36 11.45 -16.34 11.58
CA CYS A 36 11.29 -15.70 10.27
C CYS A 36 12.44 -14.72 10.09
N THR A 37 13.38 -15.00 9.19
CA THR A 37 14.54 -14.13 8.99
C THR A 37 14.27 -12.99 8.03
N SER A 38 13.41 -13.23 7.02
CA SER A 38 13.03 -12.20 6.07
C SER A 38 11.52 -12.17 5.86
N LEU A 39 10.92 -11.05 6.26
CA LEU A 39 9.48 -10.87 6.37
C LEU A 39 8.94 -10.08 5.17
N PHE A 40 7.89 -10.57 4.52
CA PHE A 40 7.08 -9.75 3.62
C PHE A 40 6.07 -8.92 4.42
N PHE A 41 6.02 -7.61 4.15
CA PHE A 41 5.14 -6.68 4.82
C PHE A 41 4.25 -5.95 3.79
N PRO A 42 3.09 -6.51 3.41
CA PRO A 42 2.18 -5.90 2.44
C PRO A 42 1.60 -4.56 2.90
N GLY A 43 1.37 -4.42 4.20
CA GLY A 43 0.69 -3.26 4.79
C GLY A 43 -0.83 -3.27 4.56
N CYS A 44 -1.53 -2.48 5.38
CA CYS A 44 -2.99 -2.54 5.48
C CYS A 44 -3.73 -2.15 4.18
N SER A 45 -3.32 -1.08 3.48
CA SER A 45 -4.01 -0.67 2.25
C SER A 45 -3.90 -1.72 1.15
N PHE A 46 -2.76 -2.41 1.04
CA PHE A 46 -2.60 -3.43 0.00
C PHE A 46 -3.49 -4.66 0.26
N ILE A 47 -3.62 -5.07 1.52
CA ILE A 47 -4.55 -6.13 1.94
C ILE A 47 -6.00 -5.75 1.61
N ASN A 48 -6.40 -4.50 1.82
CA ASN A 48 -7.78 -4.07 1.56
C ASN A 48 -8.10 -3.97 0.08
N TYR A 49 -7.19 -3.45 -0.74
CA TYR A 49 -7.51 -3.15 -2.15
C TYR A 49 -7.07 -4.23 -3.12
N GLY A 50 -6.03 -5.01 -2.78
CA GLY A 50 -5.41 -5.98 -3.69
C GLY A 50 -5.08 -7.29 -3.02
N LEU A 51 -5.99 -7.87 -2.23
CA LEU A 51 -5.76 -9.14 -1.52
C LEU A 51 -5.25 -10.28 -2.43
N PRO A 52 -5.78 -10.48 -3.66
CA PRO A 52 -5.22 -11.47 -4.60
C PRO A 52 -3.76 -11.17 -4.97
N LEU A 53 -3.42 -9.90 -5.18
CA LEU A 53 -2.05 -9.47 -5.45
C LEU A 53 -1.14 -9.66 -4.24
N VAL A 54 -1.64 -9.51 -3.00
CA VAL A 54 -0.85 -9.80 -1.79
C VAL A 54 -0.39 -11.26 -1.80
N GLN A 55 -1.28 -12.20 -2.10
CA GLN A 55 -0.94 -13.62 -2.22
C GLN A 55 0.04 -13.87 -3.38
N ALA A 56 -0.19 -13.27 -4.55
CA ALA A 56 0.67 -13.44 -5.71
C ALA A 56 2.10 -12.92 -5.48
N VAL A 57 2.23 -11.75 -4.87
CA VAL A 57 3.52 -11.15 -4.50
C VAL A 57 4.21 -11.97 -3.42
N TYR A 58 3.48 -12.40 -2.38
CA TYR A 58 4.06 -13.23 -1.34
C TYR A 58 4.61 -14.54 -1.91
N SER A 59 3.84 -15.22 -2.76
CA SER A 59 4.26 -16.47 -3.42
C SER A 59 5.51 -16.24 -4.27
N THR A 60 5.52 -15.17 -5.07
CA THR A 60 6.69 -14.77 -5.89
C THR A 60 7.95 -14.58 -5.05
N LEU A 61 7.85 -13.86 -3.93
CA LEU A 61 8.99 -13.62 -3.06
C LEU A 61 9.44 -14.88 -2.31
N ALA A 62 8.49 -15.71 -1.87
CA ALA A 62 8.77 -16.95 -1.14
C ALA A 62 9.42 -18.00 -2.05
N ASP A 63 8.88 -18.21 -3.26
CA ASP A 63 9.43 -19.14 -4.25
C ASP A 63 10.83 -18.74 -4.70
N ALA A 64 11.11 -17.43 -4.75
CA ALA A 64 12.44 -16.89 -5.02
C ALA A 64 13.38 -16.89 -3.80
N GLY A 65 12.95 -17.40 -2.64
CA GLY A 65 13.73 -17.43 -1.40
C GLY A 65 14.09 -16.05 -0.85
N ARG A 66 13.30 -15.01 -1.18
CA ARG A 66 13.53 -13.62 -0.72
C ARG A 66 12.87 -13.31 0.60
N VAL A 67 11.86 -14.09 0.99
CA VAL A 67 11.15 -14.02 2.28
C VAL A 67 10.82 -15.44 2.74
N ASP A 68 10.73 -15.64 4.05
CA ASP A 68 10.35 -16.91 4.69
C ASP A 68 9.11 -16.78 5.59
N GLY A 69 8.50 -15.60 5.61
CA GLY A 69 7.23 -15.33 6.28
C GLY A 69 6.56 -14.06 5.79
N ILE A 70 5.34 -13.82 6.25
CA ILE A 70 4.54 -12.62 5.98
C ILE A 70 3.97 -12.09 7.30
N SER A 71 3.83 -10.77 7.43
CA SER A 71 3.02 -10.18 8.50
C SER A 71 1.97 -9.24 7.92
N LEU A 72 0.71 -9.45 8.32
CA LEU A 72 -0.43 -8.65 7.91
C LEU A 72 -0.64 -7.42 8.80
N LEU A 73 0.22 -7.22 9.80
CA LEU A 73 0.15 -6.09 10.71
C LEU A 73 0.22 -4.75 9.97
N CYS A 74 -0.44 -3.75 10.54
CA CYS A 74 -0.29 -2.35 10.14
C CYS A 74 1.07 -1.83 10.61
N CYS A 75 1.70 -0.92 9.86
CA CYS A 75 2.92 -0.24 10.33
C CYS A 75 2.67 0.85 11.39
N GLY A 76 1.42 1.03 11.83
CA GLY A 76 1.05 2.04 12.84
C GLY A 76 1.00 3.49 12.34
N LYS A 77 1.48 3.81 11.13
CA LYS A 77 1.55 5.20 10.62
C LYS A 77 0.22 5.96 10.67
N ILE A 78 -0.88 5.24 10.48
CA ILE A 78 -2.22 5.79 10.45
C ILE A 78 -2.73 6.19 11.84
N LEU A 79 -2.20 5.57 12.90
CA LEU A 79 -2.58 5.86 14.28
C LEU A 79 -2.26 7.32 14.66
N SER A 80 -1.23 7.93 14.07
CA SER A 80 -0.91 9.35 14.27
C SER A 80 -1.99 10.34 13.81
N TYR A 81 -3.07 9.86 13.17
CA TYR A 81 -4.21 10.70 12.79
C TYR A 81 -5.44 10.45 13.67
N GLU A 82 -5.33 9.59 14.68
CA GLU A 82 -6.39 9.27 15.62
C GLU A 82 -6.24 10.08 16.91
N PRO A 83 -7.35 10.33 17.64
CA PRO A 83 -7.29 10.85 19.00
C PRO A 83 -6.41 9.95 19.89
N ASP A 84 -5.54 10.55 20.69
CA ASP A 84 -4.52 9.84 21.52
C ASP A 84 -3.57 8.92 20.71
N GLY A 85 -3.52 9.14 19.40
CA GLY A 85 -2.82 8.30 18.44
C GLY A 85 -1.33 8.12 18.70
N ASP A 86 -0.66 9.14 19.24
CA ASP A 86 0.77 9.07 19.53
C ASP A 86 1.08 8.06 20.66
N THR A 87 0.25 8.03 21.70
CA THR A 87 0.40 7.06 22.81
C THR A 87 0.10 5.65 22.33
N VAL A 88 -0.99 5.46 21.58
CA VAL A 88 -1.36 4.15 21.02
C VAL A 88 -0.28 3.66 20.06
N ARG A 89 0.25 4.56 19.23
CA ARG A 89 1.32 4.24 18.29
C ARG A 89 2.61 3.85 19.00
N ALA A 90 3.01 4.56 20.05
CA ALA A 90 4.23 4.22 20.80
C ALA A 90 4.15 2.80 21.39
N SER A 91 3.03 2.46 22.05
CA SER A 91 2.78 1.12 22.59
C SER A 91 2.76 0.05 21.50
N PHE A 92 2.10 0.35 20.37
CA PHE A 92 2.09 -0.55 19.22
C PHE A 92 3.49 -0.78 18.63
N GLU A 93 4.29 0.28 18.51
CA GLU A 93 5.66 0.18 17.99
C GLU A 93 6.57 -0.61 18.94
N ASP A 94 6.36 -0.54 20.26
CA ASP A 94 7.05 -1.41 21.23
C ASP A 94 6.73 -2.89 20.97
N GLN A 95 5.44 -3.23 20.85
CA GLN A 95 5.00 -4.59 20.54
C GLN A 95 5.53 -5.09 19.19
N LEU A 96 5.56 -4.22 18.19
CA LEU A 96 6.12 -4.53 16.87
C LEU A 96 7.61 -4.86 16.94
N ARG A 97 8.38 -4.07 17.67
CA ARG A 97 9.81 -4.35 17.88
C ARG A 97 10.01 -5.67 18.61
N ASP A 98 9.25 -5.92 19.67
CA ASP A 98 9.35 -7.16 20.44
C ASP A 98 8.98 -8.39 19.58
N GLY A 99 7.94 -8.31 18.75
CA GLY A 99 7.56 -9.36 17.80
C GLY A 99 8.65 -9.64 16.77
N LEU A 100 9.26 -8.60 16.20
CA LEU A 100 10.37 -8.74 15.24
C LEU A 100 11.61 -9.39 15.88
N VAL A 101 11.95 -9.01 17.11
CA VAL A 101 13.06 -9.61 17.88
C VAL A 101 12.76 -11.06 18.21
N ALA A 102 11.55 -11.38 18.68
CA ALA A 102 11.14 -12.74 19.03
C ALA A 102 11.18 -13.68 17.81
N ALA A 103 10.74 -13.19 16.64
CA ALA A 103 10.79 -13.95 15.38
C ALA A 103 12.21 -14.00 14.76
N GLN A 104 13.18 -13.26 15.30
CA GLN A 104 14.54 -13.13 14.76
C GLN A 104 14.58 -12.58 13.32
N VAL A 105 13.74 -11.56 13.06
CA VAL A 105 13.72 -10.89 11.76
C VAL A 105 15.01 -10.08 11.57
N GLU A 106 15.66 -10.28 10.43
CA GLU A 106 16.85 -9.52 10.01
C GLU A 106 16.51 -8.56 8.87
N ARG A 107 15.44 -8.84 8.12
CA ARG A 107 15.05 -8.08 6.93
C ARG A 107 13.54 -8.02 6.71
N VAL A 108 13.02 -6.86 6.35
CA VAL A 108 11.61 -6.64 6.00
C VAL A 108 11.50 -6.12 4.56
N VAL A 109 10.79 -6.85 3.70
CA VAL A 109 10.42 -6.42 2.34
C VAL A 109 9.04 -5.77 2.41
N ALA A 110 8.98 -4.44 2.35
CA ALA A 110 7.74 -3.69 2.50
C ALA A 110 7.16 -3.24 1.15
N ALA A 111 5.86 -3.49 0.95
CA ALA A 111 5.17 -3.19 -0.31
C ALA A 111 4.72 -1.72 -0.44
N CYS A 112 4.78 -0.93 0.63
CA CYS A 112 4.22 0.41 0.69
C CYS A 112 5.25 1.44 1.17
N PRO A 113 5.38 2.60 0.50
CA PRO A 113 6.28 3.67 0.91
C PRO A 113 6.03 4.16 2.35
N ASN A 114 4.77 4.25 2.77
CA ASN A 114 4.43 4.61 4.15
C ASN A 114 4.94 3.57 5.16
N CYS A 115 4.91 2.28 4.80
CA CYS A 115 5.41 1.22 5.67
C CYS A 115 6.93 1.27 5.77
N VAL A 116 7.65 1.47 4.66
CA VAL A 116 9.12 1.64 4.69
C VAL A 116 9.51 2.80 5.61
N MET A 117 8.91 3.97 5.42
CA MET A 117 9.19 5.16 6.25
C MET A 117 8.87 4.90 7.74
N ALA A 118 7.69 4.36 8.05
CA ALA A 118 7.25 4.15 9.43
C ALA A 118 8.05 3.06 10.14
N LEU A 119 8.30 1.92 9.48
CA LEU A 119 9.10 0.83 10.02
C LEU A 119 10.53 1.31 10.29
N ARG A 120 11.21 1.96 9.34
CA ARG A 120 12.57 2.48 9.58
C ARG A 120 12.63 3.43 10.78
N ALA A 121 11.66 4.33 10.92
CA ALA A 121 11.58 5.21 12.08
C ALA A 121 11.39 4.44 13.39
N ALA A 122 10.47 3.47 13.43
CA ALA A 122 10.18 2.67 14.62
C ALA A 122 11.37 1.77 15.00
N LEU A 123 12.05 1.16 14.04
CA LEU A 123 13.16 0.23 14.29
C LEU A 123 14.44 0.95 14.70
N ALA A 124 14.70 2.14 14.16
CA ALA A 124 15.85 2.96 14.55
C ALA A 124 15.78 3.47 15.99
N ALA A 125 14.62 3.43 16.63
CA ALA A 125 14.42 3.89 18.00
C ALA A 125 14.88 2.87 19.07
N ASP A 126 15.25 1.64 18.69
CA ASP A 126 15.67 0.57 19.60
C ASP A 126 16.89 -0.17 19.02
N GLU A 127 17.97 -0.27 19.81
CA GLU A 127 19.22 -0.93 19.40
C GLU A 127 19.06 -2.39 18.98
N ARG A 128 18.05 -3.10 19.51
CA ARG A 128 17.75 -4.50 19.16
C ARG A 128 17.23 -4.64 17.74
N THR A 129 16.53 -3.62 17.25
CA THR A 129 15.88 -3.62 15.93
C THR A 129 16.53 -2.69 14.92
N ALA A 130 17.36 -1.75 15.35
CA ALA A 130 18.07 -0.82 14.46
C ALA A 130 18.89 -1.50 13.35
N PRO A 131 19.45 -2.71 13.55
CA PRO A 131 20.13 -3.45 12.47
C PRO A 131 19.19 -4.10 11.44
N ILE A 132 17.88 -4.20 11.69
CA ILE A 132 16.93 -4.85 10.79
C ILE A 132 16.80 -4.01 9.51
N GLU A 133 17.09 -4.64 8.37
CA GLU A 133 17.00 -3.98 7.08
C GLU A 133 15.54 -3.84 6.65
N VAL A 134 15.09 -2.64 6.27
CA VAL A 134 13.78 -2.46 5.63
C VAL A 134 14.00 -2.05 4.18
N VAL A 135 13.51 -2.83 3.23
CA VAL A 135 13.71 -2.60 1.79
C VAL A 135 12.39 -2.41 1.05
N ALA A 136 12.43 -1.62 -0.02
CA ALA A 136 11.29 -1.40 -0.90
C ALA A 136 11.04 -2.60 -1.82
N LEU A 137 9.79 -3.08 -1.87
CA LEU A 137 9.37 -4.17 -2.76
C LEU A 137 9.77 -4.00 -4.24
N PRO A 138 9.57 -2.85 -4.91
CA PRO A 138 9.89 -2.74 -6.33
C PRO A 138 11.38 -2.93 -6.63
N THR A 139 12.27 -2.51 -5.72
CA THR A 139 13.71 -2.78 -5.83
C THR A 139 13.99 -4.28 -5.77
N VAL A 140 13.38 -4.99 -4.81
CA VAL A 140 13.55 -6.45 -4.68
C VAL A 140 13.05 -7.20 -5.91
N LEU A 141 11.91 -6.79 -6.47
CA LEU A 141 11.37 -7.37 -7.70
C LEU A 141 12.29 -7.11 -8.90
N ALA A 142 12.81 -5.88 -9.03
CA ALA A 142 13.72 -5.52 -10.10
C ALA A 142 15.04 -6.30 -10.03
N ASP A 143 15.59 -6.50 -8.82
CA ASP A 143 16.79 -7.30 -8.55
C ASP A 143 16.60 -8.79 -8.84
N LEU A 144 15.38 -9.30 -8.66
CA LEU A 144 14.99 -10.64 -9.07
C LEU A 144 14.85 -10.80 -10.60
N GLY A 145 14.94 -9.70 -11.35
CA GLY A 145 14.81 -9.69 -12.81
C GLY A 145 13.38 -9.54 -13.31
N TYR A 146 12.40 -9.26 -12.44
CA TYR A 146 11.04 -8.98 -12.89
C TYR A 146 10.98 -7.67 -13.67
N ARG A 147 10.18 -7.65 -14.72
CA ARG A 147 9.82 -6.46 -15.48
C ARG A 147 8.32 -6.54 -15.78
N ILE A 148 7.67 -5.38 -15.86
CA ILE A 148 6.32 -5.29 -16.36
C ILE A 148 6.38 -5.63 -17.85
N ASP A 149 5.50 -6.52 -18.30
CA ASP A 149 5.40 -6.89 -19.71
C ASP A 149 4.77 -5.74 -20.52
N ASP A 150 5.42 -5.34 -21.62
CA ASP A 150 4.99 -4.17 -22.41
C ASP A 150 3.66 -4.41 -23.11
N GLU A 151 3.45 -5.60 -23.67
CA GLU A 151 2.20 -5.94 -24.37
C GLU A 151 1.02 -5.98 -23.38
N ALA A 152 1.20 -6.65 -22.24
CA ALA A 152 0.19 -6.72 -21.19
C ALA A 152 -0.14 -5.34 -20.62
N ALA A 153 0.88 -4.52 -20.29
CA ALA A 153 0.68 -3.19 -19.74
C ALA A 153 -0.04 -2.26 -20.74
N ARG A 154 0.41 -2.23 -22.00
CA ARG A 154 -0.27 -1.46 -23.06
C ARG A 154 -1.70 -1.93 -23.27
N GLY A 155 -1.92 -3.25 -23.31
CA GLY A 155 -3.25 -3.82 -23.45
C GLY A 155 -4.19 -3.42 -22.30
N MET A 156 -3.71 -3.43 -21.07
CA MET A 156 -4.50 -3.03 -19.90
C MET A 156 -4.83 -1.53 -19.91
N VAL A 157 -3.81 -0.68 -20.12
CA VAL A 157 -4.01 0.77 -20.15
C VAL A 157 -4.90 1.19 -21.32
N ALA A 158 -4.72 0.61 -22.50
CA ALA A 158 -5.52 0.89 -23.68
C ALA A 158 -7.01 0.59 -23.48
N ARG A 159 -7.33 -0.50 -22.78
CA ARG A 159 -8.73 -0.85 -22.44
C ARG A 159 -9.36 0.19 -21.52
N GLU A 160 -8.66 0.61 -20.48
CA GLU A 160 -9.18 1.54 -19.47
C GLU A 160 -9.29 2.99 -19.99
N ALA A 161 -8.32 3.43 -20.80
CA ALA A 161 -8.33 4.77 -21.38
C ALA A 161 -8.96 4.84 -22.78
N ALA A 162 -9.49 3.72 -23.30
CA ALA A 162 -10.16 3.59 -24.59
C ALA A 162 -9.35 4.14 -25.79
N LEU A 163 -8.09 3.72 -25.91
CA LEU A 163 -7.17 4.08 -27.00
C LEU A 163 -6.55 2.85 -27.68
N ASP A 164 -5.80 3.06 -28.76
CA ASP A 164 -4.98 2.01 -29.38
C ASP A 164 -3.76 1.70 -28.48
N PRO A 165 -3.41 0.42 -28.22
CA PRO A 165 -2.20 0.04 -27.48
C PRO A 165 -0.90 0.70 -27.98
N ALA A 166 -0.81 1.01 -29.29
CA ALA A 166 0.34 1.68 -29.88
C ALA A 166 0.51 3.14 -29.40
N ASP A 167 -0.58 3.78 -28.98
CA ASP A 167 -0.60 5.18 -28.53
C ASP A 167 -0.41 5.32 -27.00
N VAL A 168 -0.34 4.18 -26.28
CA VAL A 168 -0.21 4.20 -24.82
C VAL A 168 1.12 4.78 -24.38
N LYS A 169 1.02 5.77 -23.50
CA LYS A 169 2.11 6.29 -22.66
C LYS A 169 1.64 6.35 -21.21
N VAL A 170 2.53 6.12 -20.26
CA VAL A 170 2.22 6.25 -18.83
C VAL A 170 3.16 7.24 -18.16
N CYS A 171 2.68 7.98 -17.16
CA CYS A 171 3.53 8.79 -16.31
C CYS A 171 3.58 8.25 -14.89
N VAL A 172 4.69 8.49 -14.18
CA VAL A 172 4.89 7.98 -12.83
C VAL A 172 4.52 9.02 -11.78
N HIS A 173 3.72 8.63 -10.80
CA HIS A 173 3.52 9.39 -9.56
C HIS A 173 4.42 8.84 -8.44
N ASP A 174 5.44 9.64 -8.08
CA ASP A 174 6.34 9.34 -6.97
C ASP A 174 5.70 9.74 -5.62
N SER A 175 5.54 8.76 -4.74
CA SER A 175 4.82 8.92 -3.48
C SER A 175 5.61 9.74 -2.45
N CYS A 176 4.94 10.61 -1.72
CA CYS A 176 5.60 11.52 -0.77
C CYS A 176 6.42 10.87 0.37
N PRO A 177 6.14 9.65 0.88
CA PRO A 177 6.99 9.02 1.90
C PRO A 177 8.34 8.54 1.35
N ASP A 178 8.48 8.42 0.03
CA ASP A 178 9.70 7.97 -0.65
C ASP A 178 10.65 9.14 -0.97
N ARG A 179 10.32 10.36 -0.55
CA ARG A 179 11.00 11.60 -0.97
C ARG A 179 12.50 11.61 -0.66
N ASP A 180 12.87 11.02 0.47
CA ASP A 180 14.22 11.07 1.01
C ASP A 180 15.12 9.95 0.44
N THR A 181 14.53 8.84 -0.02
CA THR A 181 15.29 7.67 -0.47
C THR A 181 15.14 7.36 -1.96
N GLY A 182 13.97 7.62 -2.55
CA GLY A 182 13.70 7.39 -3.96
C GLY A 182 13.65 5.91 -4.37
N GLU A 183 13.57 4.98 -3.43
CA GLU A 183 13.66 3.55 -3.72
C GLU A 183 12.43 3.03 -4.46
N PHE A 184 11.25 3.53 -4.11
CA PHE A 184 10.04 3.19 -4.88
C PHE A 184 10.02 3.89 -6.23
N ALA A 185 10.45 5.14 -6.29
CA ALA A 185 10.54 5.92 -7.52
C ALA A 185 11.48 5.25 -8.54
N ASP A 186 12.68 4.89 -8.12
CA ASP A 186 13.68 4.27 -8.99
C ASP A 186 13.36 2.79 -9.26
N GLY A 187 12.87 2.06 -8.26
CA GLY A 187 12.42 0.67 -8.43
C GLY A 187 11.26 0.55 -9.43
N LEU A 188 10.27 1.46 -9.36
CA LEU A 188 9.16 1.49 -10.32
C LEU A 188 9.66 1.72 -11.75
N ARG A 189 10.58 2.68 -11.94
CA ARG A 189 11.17 2.95 -13.25
C ARG A 189 11.98 1.77 -13.77
N ALA A 190 12.67 1.05 -12.89
CA ALA A 190 13.40 -0.16 -13.25
C ALA A 190 12.49 -1.33 -13.68
N LEU A 191 11.24 -1.35 -13.21
CA LEU A 191 10.24 -2.36 -13.59
C LEU A 191 9.51 -2.03 -14.88
N LEU A 192 9.33 -0.74 -15.21
CA LEU A 192 8.58 -0.29 -16.39
C LEU A 192 9.38 -0.53 -17.69
N PRO A 193 8.71 -0.89 -18.80
CA PRO A 193 9.35 -0.99 -20.11
C PRO A 193 9.92 0.34 -20.61
N ASP A 194 11.06 0.26 -21.28
CA ASP A 194 11.63 1.40 -22.01
C ASP A 194 10.64 1.86 -23.10
N GLY A 195 10.41 3.18 -23.17
CA GLY A 195 9.51 3.78 -24.18
C GLY A 195 8.02 3.72 -23.87
N LEU A 196 7.59 3.03 -22.80
CA LEU A 196 6.21 3.13 -22.30
C LEU A 196 6.00 4.38 -21.42
N MET A 197 7.04 4.79 -20.70
CA MET A 197 6.98 5.82 -19.68
C MET A 197 7.38 7.21 -20.19
N VAL A 198 6.69 8.24 -19.70
CA VAL A 198 7.08 9.65 -19.80
C VAL A 198 7.14 10.28 -18.41
N GLU A 199 8.10 11.17 -18.18
CA GLU A 199 8.24 11.88 -16.90
C GLU A 199 7.41 13.17 -16.91
N THR A 200 6.79 13.50 -15.79
CA THR A 200 6.13 14.81 -15.58
C THR A 200 7.15 15.88 -15.17
N ASP A 201 6.68 17.12 -15.03
CA ASP A 201 7.53 18.20 -14.53
C ASP A 201 7.96 17.96 -13.08
N HIS A 202 7.11 17.36 -12.23
CA HIS A 202 7.38 17.15 -10.81
C HIS A 202 7.59 15.68 -10.46
N ILE A 203 8.86 15.27 -10.46
CA ILE A 203 9.26 13.88 -10.15
C ILE A 203 10.08 13.80 -8.87
N ARG A 204 10.16 12.59 -8.30
CA ARG A 204 10.90 12.22 -7.09
C ARG A 204 10.63 13.22 -5.97
N LYS A 205 11.68 13.87 -5.47
CA LYS A 205 11.59 14.85 -4.40
C LYS A 205 10.79 16.11 -4.71
N ARG A 206 10.38 16.30 -5.96
CA ARG A 206 9.55 17.44 -6.40
C ARG A 206 8.08 17.06 -6.62
N SER A 207 7.76 15.76 -6.67
CA SER A 207 6.40 15.26 -6.87
C SER A 207 5.42 15.87 -5.88
N TYR A 208 4.21 16.19 -6.37
CA TYR A 208 3.13 16.69 -5.54
C TYR A 208 2.60 15.59 -4.61
N CYS A 209 1.98 15.98 -3.49
CA CYS A 209 1.21 15.02 -2.70
C CYS A 209 -0.02 14.58 -3.49
N CYS A 210 -0.40 13.30 -3.44
CA CYS A 210 -1.66 12.82 -4.05
C CYS A 210 -2.92 13.33 -3.34
N GLY A 211 -2.81 13.76 -2.08
CA GLY A 211 -3.92 14.23 -1.25
C GLY A 211 -4.44 13.23 -0.22
N SER A 212 -4.06 11.95 -0.26
CA SER A 212 -4.64 10.90 0.61
C SER A 212 -4.54 11.21 2.11
N LEU A 213 -3.38 11.72 2.55
CA LEU A 213 -3.18 12.15 3.95
C LEU A 213 -4.00 13.39 4.31
N LEU A 214 -4.20 14.33 3.38
CA LEU A 214 -5.02 15.51 3.60
C LEU A 214 -6.49 15.13 3.75
N ARG A 215 -6.95 14.16 2.94
CA ARG A 215 -8.26 13.56 3.09
C ARG A 215 -8.40 12.91 4.46
N ALA A 216 -7.48 12.01 4.84
CA ALA A 216 -7.49 11.40 6.17
C ALA A 216 -7.49 12.43 7.33
N ALA A 217 -6.89 13.61 7.11
CA ALA A 217 -6.76 14.67 8.10
C ALA A 217 -7.86 15.75 8.07
N GLY A 218 -9.03 15.50 7.49
CA GLY A 218 -10.11 16.49 7.56
C GLY A 218 -10.36 17.34 6.31
N LYS A 219 -9.53 17.21 5.26
CA LYS A 219 -9.37 18.26 4.23
C LYS A 219 -9.65 17.74 2.81
N PRO A 220 -10.87 17.26 2.52
CA PRO A 220 -11.18 16.59 1.25
C PRO A 220 -11.02 17.52 0.04
N PHE A 221 -11.47 18.77 0.10
CA PHE A 221 -11.33 19.71 -1.03
C PHE A 221 -9.88 20.02 -1.38
N VAL A 222 -9.00 20.11 -0.38
CA VAL A 222 -7.56 20.31 -0.62
C VAL A 222 -6.96 19.02 -1.19
N ALA A 223 -7.38 17.85 -0.70
CA ALA A 223 -6.95 16.57 -1.24
C ALA A 223 -7.34 16.40 -2.72
N ASP A 224 -8.56 16.78 -3.09
CA ASP A 224 -9.04 16.72 -4.47
C ASP A 224 -8.30 17.70 -5.37
N ALA A 225 -8.08 18.94 -4.91
CA ALA A 225 -7.29 19.91 -5.65
C ALA A 225 -5.84 19.43 -5.87
N MET A 226 -5.26 18.68 -4.94
CA MET A 226 -3.95 18.05 -5.12
C MET A 226 -4.01 16.92 -6.15
N ALA A 227 -5.02 16.05 -6.09
CA ALA A 227 -5.20 14.96 -7.05
C ALA A 227 -5.35 15.48 -8.49
N GLN A 228 -6.15 16.54 -8.68
CA GLN A 228 -6.38 17.15 -10.00
C GLN A 228 -5.10 17.65 -10.66
N ARG A 229 -4.14 18.18 -9.88
CA ARG A 229 -2.82 18.58 -10.41
C ARG A 229 -2.05 17.42 -11.05
N HIS A 230 -2.20 16.19 -10.54
CA HIS A 230 -1.57 15.02 -11.17
C HIS A 230 -2.22 14.69 -12.51
N GLY A 231 -3.55 14.88 -12.63
CA GLY A 231 -4.26 14.77 -13.90
C GLY A 231 -3.79 15.84 -14.90
N GLU A 232 -3.61 17.08 -14.45
CA GLU A 232 -3.05 18.18 -15.26
C GLU A 232 -1.62 17.86 -15.73
N GLU A 233 -0.75 17.35 -14.84
CA GLU A 233 0.60 16.93 -15.20
C GLU A 233 0.62 15.78 -16.21
N ALA A 234 -0.25 14.78 -16.02
CA ALA A 234 -0.39 13.67 -16.96
C ALA A 234 -0.83 14.16 -18.35
N GLN A 235 -1.81 15.06 -18.40
CA GLN A 235 -2.27 15.65 -19.66
C GLN A 235 -1.18 16.48 -20.35
N ALA A 236 -0.39 17.25 -19.59
CA ALA A 236 0.67 18.09 -20.14
C ALA A 236 1.76 17.30 -20.87
N VAL A 237 1.96 16.03 -20.50
CA VAL A 237 2.92 15.11 -21.13
C VAL A 237 2.26 14.06 -22.03
N GLU A 238 0.97 14.23 -22.33
CA GLU A 238 0.16 13.32 -23.14
C GLU A 238 0.21 11.86 -22.63
N ALA A 239 0.29 11.67 -21.31
CA ALA A 239 0.18 10.34 -20.72
C ALA A 239 -1.28 9.87 -20.79
N SER A 240 -1.47 8.58 -21.07
CA SER A 240 -2.76 7.88 -21.07
C SER A 240 -3.14 7.33 -19.70
N ALA A 241 -2.18 7.24 -18.76
CA ALA A 241 -2.40 6.76 -17.41
C ALA A 241 -1.33 7.27 -16.43
N ILE A 242 -1.68 7.30 -15.14
CA ILE A 242 -0.74 7.50 -14.03
C ILE A 242 -0.41 6.14 -13.40
N VAL A 243 0.87 5.85 -13.18
CA VAL A 243 1.34 4.65 -12.47
C VAL A 243 1.97 5.04 -11.15
N THR A 244 1.64 4.36 -10.06
CA THR A 244 2.20 4.63 -8.74
C THR A 244 2.54 3.36 -7.96
N ALA A 245 3.38 3.51 -6.93
CA ALA A 245 3.80 2.43 -6.05
C ALA A 245 3.19 2.50 -4.64
N CYS A 246 2.18 3.35 -4.43
CA CYS A 246 1.44 3.44 -3.18
C CYS A 246 -0.05 3.20 -3.42
N MET A 247 -0.61 2.23 -2.70
CA MET A 247 -2.05 1.92 -2.76
C MET A 247 -2.93 3.10 -2.35
N SER A 248 -2.55 3.87 -1.32
CA SER A 248 -3.29 5.07 -0.92
C SER A 248 -3.23 6.17 -1.98
N CYS A 249 -2.12 6.28 -2.73
CA CYS A 249 -2.03 7.20 -3.86
C CYS A 249 -2.89 6.71 -5.03
N SER A 250 -2.86 5.41 -5.32
CA SER A 250 -3.68 4.79 -6.38
C SER A 250 -5.15 5.09 -6.13
N PHE A 251 -5.64 4.75 -4.94
CA PHE A 251 -7.02 5.02 -4.54
C PHE A 251 -7.39 6.52 -4.65
N GLN A 252 -6.61 7.40 -4.00
CA GLN A 252 -6.91 8.84 -3.99
C GLN A 252 -6.92 9.44 -5.40
N LEU A 253 -5.94 9.09 -6.25
CA LEU A 253 -5.89 9.63 -7.59
C LEU A 253 -6.99 9.04 -8.49
N THR A 254 -7.35 7.76 -8.31
CA THR A 254 -8.46 7.15 -9.06
C THR A 254 -9.79 7.85 -8.77
N VAL A 255 -10.09 8.16 -7.50
CA VAL A 255 -11.40 8.72 -7.13
C VAL A 255 -11.49 10.25 -7.24
N SER A 256 -10.34 10.95 -7.31
CA SER A 256 -10.31 12.41 -7.17
C SER A 256 -9.73 13.18 -8.37
N GLN A 257 -9.18 12.50 -9.39
CA GLN A 257 -8.93 13.13 -10.70
C GLN A 257 -9.57 12.29 -11.82
N SER A 258 -10.05 12.95 -12.86
CA SER A 258 -10.83 12.33 -13.94
C SER A 258 -10.16 12.45 -15.31
N THR A 259 -8.87 12.77 -15.34
CA THR A 259 -8.15 13.08 -16.59
C THR A 259 -7.66 11.80 -17.25
N VAL A 260 -7.09 10.88 -16.46
CA VAL A 260 -6.56 9.60 -16.93
C VAL A 260 -6.78 8.50 -15.90
N PRO A 261 -6.90 7.21 -16.28
CA PRO A 261 -6.91 6.11 -15.33
C PRO A 261 -5.61 6.04 -14.53
N VAL A 262 -5.71 5.46 -13.33
CA VAL A 262 -4.58 5.27 -12.42
C VAL A 262 -4.38 3.78 -12.18
N PHE A 263 -3.12 3.37 -12.14
CA PHE A 263 -2.68 2.01 -11.85
C PHE A 263 -1.68 2.01 -10.71
N HIS A 264 -1.86 1.07 -9.79
CA HIS A 264 -0.75 0.60 -9.00
C HIS A 264 0.16 -0.28 -9.87
N TYR A 265 1.48 -0.16 -9.76
CA TYR A 265 2.42 -0.89 -10.62
C TYR A 265 2.26 -2.42 -10.57
N LEU A 266 1.80 -2.96 -9.43
CA LEU A 266 1.51 -4.39 -9.27
C LEU A 266 0.32 -4.84 -10.10
N GLU A 267 -0.62 -3.96 -10.43
CA GLU A 267 -1.71 -4.30 -11.36
C GLU A 267 -1.14 -4.61 -12.74
N LEU A 268 -0.19 -3.80 -13.21
CA LEU A 268 0.49 -4.00 -14.49
C LEU A 268 1.44 -5.20 -14.44
N LEU A 269 2.19 -5.38 -13.36
CA LEU A 269 3.17 -6.47 -13.24
C LEU A 269 2.52 -7.86 -13.23
N TYR A 270 1.33 -7.99 -12.64
CA TYR A 270 0.62 -9.26 -12.50
C TYR A 270 -0.57 -9.40 -13.47
N ASP A 271 -0.73 -8.46 -14.41
CA ASP A 271 -1.89 -8.37 -15.32
C ASP A 271 -3.24 -8.55 -14.59
N TRP A 272 -3.41 -7.84 -13.47
CA TRP A 272 -4.59 -7.96 -12.62
C TRP A 272 -5.07 -6.59 -12.14
N ARG A 273 -6.26 -6.18 -12.58
CA ARG A 273 -6.87 -4.88 -12.27
C ARG A 273 -7.59 -4.91 -10.93
N ILE A 274 -7.27 -3.95 -10.06
CA ILE A 274 -8.03 -3.68 -8.85
C ILE A 274 -9.37 -3.03 -9.25
N ASN A 275 -10.48 -3.55 -8.72
CA ASN A 275 -11.78 -2.91 -8.87
C ASN A 275 -11.88 -1.69 -7.94
N TRP A 276 -11.36 -0.56 -8.39
CA TRP A 276 -11.40 0.69 -7.66
C TRP A 276 -12.82 1.27 -7.53
N GLU A 277 -13.74 0.97 -8.46
CA GLU A 277 -15.15 1.40 -8.38
C GLU A 277 -15.89 0.72 -7.23
N GLY A 278 -15.59 -0.55 -6.99
CA GLY A 278 -16.11 -1.33 -5.87
C GLY A 278 -15.30 -1.23 -4.60
N ALA A 279 -14.19 -0.48 -4.60
CA ALA A 279 -13.34 -0.32 -3.44
C ALA A 279 -14.06 0.52 -2.37
N ASP A 280 -14.06 0.03 -1.14
CA ASP A 280 -14.58 0.80 -0.02
C ASP A 280 -13.72 2.05 0.19
N LEU A 281 -14.37 3.20 0.38
CA LEU A 281 -13.68 4.46 0.71
C LEU A 281 -12.93 4.34 2.04
N TYR A 282 -13.33 3.38 2.88
CA TYR A 282 -12.73 3.12 4.17
C TYR A 282 -12.05 1.74 4.17
N MET A 283 -10.80 1.68 4.65
CA MET A 283 -10.13 0.39 4.85
C MET A 283 -10.83 -0.37 6.00
N LYS A 284 -11.23 -1.61 5.73
CA LYS A 284 -11.90 -2.51 6.69
C LYS A 284 -10.92 -3.29 7.55
N LEU A 285 -9.81 -3.73 6.95
CA LEU A 285 -8.82 -4.58 7.60
C LEU A 285 -7.63 -3.77 8.10
N ARG A 286 -7.39 -3.83 9.40
CA ARG A 286 -6.20 -3.26 10.05
C ARG A 286 -5.83 -4.14 11.25
N PHE A 287 -4.79 -4.94 11.09
CA PHE A 287 -4.32 -5.83 12.15
C PHE A 287 -3.26 -5.14 13.02
N LEU A 288 -3.39 -5.26 14.34
CA LEU A 288 -2.41 -4.90 15.38
C LEU A 288 -2.21 -6.12 16.28
N PHE A 289 -1.19 -6.15 17.15
CA PHE A 289 -0.84 -7.35 17.95
C PHE A 289 -1.96 -7.85 18.89
N ASP A 290 -2.74 -6.96 19.52
CA ASP A 290 -3.65 -7.34 20.63
C ASP A 290 -5.04 -6.67 20.59
N ASP A 291 -5.60 -6.36 19.42
CA ASP A 291 -6.87 -5.62 19.35
C ASP A 291 -6.85 -4.31 20.18
N ALA A 292 -5.76 -3.53 20.09
CA ALA A 292 -5.73 -2.14 20.60
C ALA A 292 -6.71 -1.20 19.85
N LEU A 293 -7.58 -1.76 19.00
CA LEU A 293 -8.76 -1.14 18.41
C LEU A 293 -10.00 -2.04 18.51
N GLY A 294 -10.08 -2.92 19.50
CA GLY A 294 -11.26 -3.70 19.88
C GLY A 294 -12.02 -4.36 18.72
N ALA A 295 -11.66 -5.60 18.39
CA ALA A 295 -12.69 -6.53 17.98
C ALA A 295 -13.67 -6.65 19.16
N VAL A 296 -14.82 -6.01 19.04
CA VAL A 296 -15.95 -6.31 19.92
C VAL A 296 -16.32 -7.75 19.58
N GLU A 297 -16.10 -8.66 20.52
CA GLU A 297 -16.75 -9.97 20.52
C GLU A 297 -18.23 -9.77 20.17
N GLY A 298 -18.63 -10.24 18.99
CA GLY A 298 -20.04 -10.46 18.67
C GLY A 298 -20.87 -9.32 18.07
N THR A 299 -20.30 -8.22 17.55
CA THR A 299 -21.08 -7.33 16.67
C THR A 299 -20.29 -6.89 15.44
N GLY A 300 -20.85 -7.16 14.25
CA GLY A 300 -20.27 -6.81 12.94
C GLY A 300 -20.20 -5.31 12.72
N GLY A 301 -19.23 -4.65 13.33
CA GLY A 301 -18.95 -3.23 13.20
C GLY A 301 -17.54 -3.00 12.70
N SER A 302 -17.39 -2.77 11.40
CA SER A 302 -16.25 -2.04 10.84
C SER A 302 -16.12 -0.72 11.60
N ARG A 303 -14.99 -0.47 12.28
CA ARG A 303 -14.61 0.91 12.58
C ARG A 303 -14.36 1.56 11.23
N ALA A 304 -15.38 2.27 10.72
CA ALA A 304 -15.12 3.32 9.75
C ALA A 304 -14.00 4.18 10.35
N PHE A 305 -12.94 4.41 9.58
CA PHE A 305 -12.20 5.65 9.72
C PHE A 305 -13.22 6.75 9.95
N ALA A 306 -12.96 7.69 10.87
CA ALA A 306 -13.81 8.86 11.01
C ALA A 306 -14.15 9.31 9.58
N ALA A 307 -15.40 9.07 9.19
CA ALA A 307 -15.91 9.64 7.98
C ALA A 307 -15.66 11.12 8.21
N LEU A 308 -15.09 11.77 7.21
CA LEU A 308 -15.18 13.20 7.10
C LEU A 308 -16.66 13.52 6.91
N ASP A 309 -17.44 13.41 7.99
CA ASP A 309 -18.81 13.84 8.09
C ASP A 309 -18.77 15.36 8.07
N ALA A 310 -18.62 15.88 6.86
CA ALA A 310 -18.74 17.29 6.56
C ALA A 310 -19.26 17.47 5.13
N LEU A 311 -20.18 16.62 4.65
CA LEU A 311 -20.94 16.90 3.43
C LEU A 311 -22.39 16.38 3.49
N THR A 312 -23.08 16.61 4.60
CA THR A 312 -24.56 16.71 4.60
C THR A 312 -25.03 17.76 5.60
N ALA A 313 -24.76 19.02 5.30
CA ALA A 313 -25.57 20.15 5.75
C ALA A 313 -25.29 21.32 4.80
N GLY A 314 -25.93 21.28 3.62
CA GLY A 314 -26.32 22.53 3.00
C GLY A 314 -27.38 23.13 3.90
N GLU A 315 -27.00 24.14 4.68
CA GLU A 315 -27.96 25.05 5.29
C GLU A 315 -27.95 26.33 4.46
N ASP A 316 -29.13 26.62 3.92
CA ASP A 316 -29.53 27.90 3.37
C ASP A 316 -29.06 29.07 4.25
N SER A 317 -28.23 29.96 3.69
CA SER A 317 -28.44 31.42 3.71
C SER A 317 -27.43 32.16 2.84
#